data_AF-X1S416-F1
#
_entry.id   AF-X1S416-F1
#
_cell.length_a   1.000
_cell.length_b   1.000
_cell.length_c   1.000
_cell.angle_alpha   90.00
_cell.angle_beta   90.00
_cell.angle_gamma   90.00
#
_symmetry.space_group_name_H-M   'P 1'
#
loop_
_entity.id
_entity.type
_entity.pdbx_description
1 polymer ?
#
loop_
_entity_poly.entity_id
_entity_poly.type
_entity_poly.pdbx_seq_one_letter_code
_entity_poly.pdbx_strand_id
1 'polypeptide(L)'
;MPLSFSLGKETYTLSDECLERMRLAMANTVTRERGFALLGDIKDLMPGKDKIGGREGVRIDVAGMKGFFHTHPDGNPELSAGDWAHAILTCAELQIPFLECSGSDGEVYCTTVDDIHILAKHKQPERITDDELDELVQHLVEPYHFRV
;
A
#
# COMPACT_ATOMS: atom_id res chain seq x y z
N MET A 1 -9.24 15.97 -7.77
CA MET A 1 -10.46 15.57 -7.03
C MET A 1 -9.96 14.62 -5.97
N PRO A 2 -10.12 14.95 -4.68
CA PRO A 2 -9.68 14.10 -3.59
C PRO A 2 -10.36 12.72 -3.69
N LEU A 3 -9.60 11.65 -3.48
CA LEU A 3 -10.10 10.27 -3.56
C LEU A 3 -10.31 9.72 -2.15
N SER A 4 -11.55 9.39 -1.79
CA SER A 4 -11.88 8.84 -0.47
C SER A 4 -12.07 7.32 -0.51
N PHE A 5 -11.61 6.65 0.54
CA PHE A 5 -11.76 5.21 0.75
C PHE A 5 -11.89 4.87 2.23
N SER A 6 -12.34 3.65 2.52
CA SER A 6 -12.48 3.14 3.88
C SER A 6 -11.32 2.22 4.23
N LEU A 7 -10.69 2.47 5.38
CA LEU A 7 -9.71 1.58 6.01
C LEU A 7 -10.30 1.10 7.34
N GLY A 8 -10.79 -0.15 7.35
CA GLY A 8 -11.61 -0.66 8.44
C GLY A 8 -12.86 0.22 8.66
N LYS A 9 -13.01 0.77 9.87
CA LYS A 9 -14.17 1.61 10.25
C LYS A 9 -14.02 3.09 9.94
N GLU A 10 -12.86 3.50 9.45
CA GLU A 10 -12.53 4.92 9.23
C GLU A 10 -12.48 5.24 7.74
N THR A 11 -12.91 6.45 7.38
CA THR A 11 -12.80 6.97 6.02
C THR A 11 -11.62 7.93 5.92
N TYR A 12 -10.79 7.69 4.92
CA TYR A 12 -9.61 8.47 4.57
C TYR A 12 -9.77 9.06 3.18
N THR A 13 -8.97 10.07 2.89
CA THR A 13 -8.93 10.80 1.63
C THR A 13 -7.48 11.00 1.24
N LEU A 14 -7.11 10.68 0.01
CA LEU A 14 -5.83 11.10 -0.56
C LEU A 14 -5.90 12.58 -0.89
N SER A 15 -4.97 13.34 -0.32
CA SER A 15 -4.79 14.75 -0.69
C SER A 15 -4.48 14.90 -2.19
N ASP A 16 -4.80 16.05 -2.77
CA ASP A 16 -4.43 16.35 -4.16
C ASP A 16 -2.90 16.28 -4.35
N GLU A 17 -2.11 16.57 -3.30
CA GLU A 17 -0.65 16.40 -3.30
C GLU A 17 -0.24 14.92 -3.42
N CYS A 18 -0.92 14.00 -2.71
CA CYS A 18 -0.71 12.57 -2.86
C CYS A 18 -0.95 12.12 -4.31
N LEU A 19 -2.09 12.52 -4.89
CA LEU A 19 -2.47 12.11 -6.25
C LEU A 19 -1.47 12.63 -7.28
N GLU A 20 -1.05 13.89 -7.17
CA GLU A 20 -0.03 14.46 -8.05
C GLU A 20 1.32 13.74 -7.90
N ARG A 21 1.71 13.34 -6.68
CA ARG A 21 2.95 12.59 -6.47
C ARG A 21 2.88 11.15 -6.98
N MET A 22 1.72 10.50 -6.92
CA MET A 22 1.52 9.20 -7.60
C MET A 22 1.73 9.35 -9.11
N ARG A 23 1.11 10.36 -9.72
CA ARG A 23 1.25 10.67 -11.15
C ARG A 23 2.71 10.93 -11.54
N LEU A 24 3.41 11.75 -10.77
CA LEU A 24 4.83 12.05 -11.00
C LEU A 24 5.73 10.83 -10.78
N ALA A 25 5.46 10.00 -9.78
CA ALA A 25 6.23 8.78 -9.55
C ALA A 25 6.12 7.84 -10.75
N MET A 26 4.90 7.55 -11.22
CA MET A 26 4.67 6.72 -12.42
C MET A 26 5.37 7.25 -13.66
N ALA A 27 5.21 8.56 -13.94
CA ALA A 27 5.85 9.18 -15.10
C ALA A 27 7.40 9.14 -15.06
N ASN A 28 7.99 8.97 -13.88
CA ASN A 28 9.44 8.95 -13.69
C ASN A 28 10.01 7.54 -13.45
N THR A 29 9.17 6.52 -13.40
CA THR A 29 9.59 5.12 -13.23
C THR A 29 10.04 4.57 -14.58
N VAL A 30 11.29 4.13 -14.63
CA VAL A 30 11.94 3.66 -15.87
C VAL A 30 12.70 2.36 -15.63
N THR A 31 13.67 2.38 -14.72
CA THR A 31 14.52 1.20 -14.44
C THR A 31 14.48 0.74 -12.99
N ARG A 32 13.86 1.53 -12.11
CA ARG A 32 13.81 1.32 -10.66
C ARG A 32 12.44 1.71 -10.15
N GLU A 33 11.94 0.97 -9.17
CA GLU A 33 10.71 1.31 -8.50
C GLU A 33 10.84 2.64 -7.75
N ARG A 34 9.72 3.34 -7.64
CA ARG A 34 9.58 4.57 -6.87
C ARG A 34 8.38 4.41 -5.97
N GLY A 35 8.44 5.04 -4.80
CA GLY A 35 7.32 5.00 -3.88
C GLY A 35 7.47 5.96 -2.72
N PHE A 36 6.42 6.10 -1.94
CA PHE A 36 6.39 6.93 -0.75
C PHE A 36 5.36 6.41 0.26
N ALA A 37 5.57 6.76 1.52
CA ALA A 37 4.60 6.49 2.58
C ALA A 37 3.35 7.35 2.43
N LEU A 38 2.19 6.81 2.78
CA LEU A 38 0.98 7.59 3.04
C LEU A 38 0.93 7.88 4.55
N LEU A 39 1.07 9.15 4.91
CA LEU A 39 1.16 9.63 6.30
C LEU A 39 -0.07 10.46 6.65
N GLY A 40 -0.55 10.38 7.89
CA GLY A 40 -1.59 11.30 8.34
C GLY A 40 -2.35 10.81 9.56
N ASP A 41 -2.73 11.78 10.40
CA ASP A 41 -3.58 11.57 11.56
C ASP A 41 -4.99 12.08 11.21
N ILE A 42 -5.81 11.14 10.74
CA ILE A 42 -7.27 11.24 10.57
C ILE A 42 -7.69 12.06 9.33
N LYS A 43 -8.33 11.35 8.40
CA LYS A 43 -9.05 11.79 7.18
C LYS A 43 -8.22 12.21 5.97
N ASP A 44 -7.10 12.91 6.12
CA ASP A 44 -6.29 13.32 4.95
C ASP A 44 -4.91 12.64 4.97
N LEU A 45 -4.66 11.78 3.98
CA LEU A 45 -3.37 11.15 3.77
C LEU A 45 -2.50 12.04 2.88
N MET A 46 -1.31 12.35 3.41
CA MET A 46 -0.26 13.16 2.80
C MET A 46 0.89 12.28 2.35
N PRO A 47 1.61 12.65 1.29
CA PRO A 47 2.71 11.84 0.79
C PRO A 47 3.97 12.09 1.63
N GLY A 48 4.60 11.02 2.08
CA GLY A 48 5.90 11.03 2.74
C GLY A 48 7.04 11.36 1.78
N LYS A 49 8.28 11.17 2.23
CA LYS A 49 9.45 11.42 1.37
C LYS A 49 9.53 10.36 0.27
N ASP A 50 9.85 10.78 -0.95
CA ASP A 50 10.06 9.84 -2.06
C ASP A 50 11.25 8.93 -1.77
N LYS A 51 11.09 7.68 -2.18
CA LYS A 51 12.13 6.65 -2.13
C LYS A 51 12.28 6.05 -3.52
N ILE A 52 13.52 5.73 -3.86
CA ILE A 52 13.87 5.03 -5.09
C ILE A 52 14.40 3.66 -4.68
N GLY A 53 13.64 2.63 -4.99
CA GLY A 53 13.89 1.25 -4.63
C GLY A 53 14.87 0.54 -5.56
N GLY A 54 14.96 -0.77 -5.42
CA GLY A 54 15.58 -1.66 -6.40
C GLY A 54 14.66 -1.89 -7.60
N ARG A 55 14.88 -3.01 -8.28
CA ARG A 55 13.96 -3.52 -9.32
C ARG A 55 12.86 -4.43 -8.74
N GLU A 56 12.97 -4.77 -7.46
CA GLU A 56 12.14 -5.75 -6.74
C GLU A 56 11.74 -5.20 -5.35
N GLY A 57 11.50 -3.89 -5.24
CA GLY A 57 11.01 -3.29 -3.99
C GLY A 57 11.58 -1.91 -3.68
N VAL A 58 10.75 -1.08 -3.05
CA VAL A 58 11.12 0.16 -2.38
C VAL A 58 11.02 -0.02 -0.86
N ARG A 59 12.09 0.30 -0.11
CA ARG A 59 12.06 0.25 1.35
C ARG A 59 11.70 1.59 1.95
N ILE A 60 10.66 1.63 2.77
CA ILE A 60 10.19 2.83 3.49
C ILE A 60 10.11 2.53 5.00
N ASP A 61 10.38 3.54 5.81
CA ASP A 61 10.29 3.45 7.27
C ASP A 61 8.82 3.47 7.70
N VAL A 62 8.37 2.42 8.38
CA VAL A 62 6.97 2.11 8.71
C VAL A 62 6.37 2.98 9.82
N ALA A 63 7.19 3.74 10.56
CA ALA A 63 6.70 4.53 11.68
C ALA A 63 5.71 5.62 11.25
N GLY A 64 4.45 5.50 11.69
CA GLY A 64 3.39 6.48 11.43
C GLY A 64 2.72 6.38 10.05
N MET A 65 2.99 5.31 9.30
CA MET A 65 2.38 5.06 8.00
C MET A 65 0.94 4.53 8.14
N LYS A 66 0.04 4.98 7.27
CA LYS A 66 -1.31 4.44 7.06
C LYS A 66 -1.43 3.64 5.77
N GLY A 67 -0.41 3.72 4.93
CA GLY A 67 -0.32 3.01 3.68
C GLY A 67 0.96 3.33 2.94
N PHE A 68 1.08 2.77 1.75
CA PHE A 68 2.26 2.87 0.91
C PHE A 68 1.83 2.89 -0.56
N PHE A 69 2.54 3.67 -1.35
CA PHE A 69 2.40 3.68 -2.80
C PHE A 69 3.74 3.37 -3.44
N HIS A 70 3.75 2.50 -4.45
CA HIS A 70 4.88 2.31 -5.36
C HIS A 70 4.46 2.08 -6.82
N THR A 71 5.48 1.92 -7.65
CA THR A 71 5.36 1.71 -9.10
C THR A 71 6.32 0.61 -9.52
N HIS A 72 5.96 -0.21 -10.50
CA HIS A 72 6.85 -1.22 -11.08
C HIS A 72 7.46 -0.77 -12.42
N PRO A 73 8.77 -0.99 -12.68
CA PRO A 73 9.41 -0.66 -13.96
C PRO A 73 8.89 -1.44 -15.18
N ASP A 74 8.23 -2.56 -14.95
CA ASP A 74 7.62 -3.38 -16.01
C ASP A 74 6.26 -2.83 -16.48
N GLY A 75 5.75 -1.80 -15.80
CA GLY A 75 4.51 -1.13 -16.14
C GLY A 75 3.25 -1.86 -15.66
N ASN A 76 3.36 -2.88 -14.81
CA ASN A 76 2.19 -3.53 -14.23
C ASN A 76 1.64 -2.71 -13.05
N PRO A 77 0.41 -2.18 -13.13
CA PRO A 77 -0.20 -1.45 -12.02
C PRO A 77 -0.81 -2.40 -10.96
N GLU A 78 -0.97 -3.69 -11.27
CA GLU A 78 -1.55 -4.65 -10.35
C GLU A 78 -0.59 -4.99 -9.20
N LEU A 79 -1.18 -5.33 -8.06
CA LEU A 79 -0.45 -5.76 -6.87
C LEU A 79 0.07 -7.19 -7.08
N SER A 80 1.36 -7.37 -6.83
CA SER A 80 2.03 -8.67 -6.83
C SER A 80 1.78 -9.43 -5.53
N ALA A 81 2.08 -10.73 -5.51
CA ALA A 81 2.05 -11.53 -4.27
C ALA A 81 2.96 -10.94 -3.17
N GLY A 82 4.07 -10.30 -3.55
CA GLY A 82 4.95 -9.59 -2.61
C GLY A 82 4.28 -8.37 -1.98
N ASP A 83 3.48 -7.65 -2.74
CA ASP A 83 2.74 -6.47 -2.26
C ASP A 83 1.64 -6.90 -1.28
N TRP A 84 0.94 -8.01 -1.58
CA TRP A 84 -0.05 -8.59 -0.66
C TRP A 84 0.57 -9.06 0.66
N ALA A 85 1.71 -9.75 0.58
CA ALA A 85 2.46 -10.16 1.76
C ALA A 85 2.89 -8.95 2.60
N HIS A 86 3.38 -7.89 1.94
CA HIS A 86 3.76 -6.65 2.61
C HIS A 86 2.57 -5.99 3.33
N ALA A 87 1.41 -5.90 2.67
CA ALA A 87 0.19 -5.35 3.27
C ALA A 87 -0.21 -6.12 4.54
N ILE A 88 -0.23 -7.45 4.46
CA ILE A 88 -0.57 -8.35 5.57
C ILE A 88 0.41 -8.20 6.73
N LEU A 89 1.71 -8.28 6.44
CA LEU A 89 2.78 -8.18 7.45
C LEU A 89 2.75 -6.82 8.15
N THR A 90 2.52 -5.75 7.40
CA THR A 90 2.49 -4.39 7.94
C THR A 90 1.22 -4.14 8.76
N CYS A 91 0.06 -4.63 8.31
CA CYS A 91 -1.16 -4.62 9.14
C CYS A 91 -0.93 -5.36 10.47
N ALA A 92 -0.25 -6.51 10.43
CA ALA A 92 0.04 -7.32 11.60
C ALA A 92 1.06 -6.64 12.54
N GLU A 93 2.08 -5.98 12.00
CA GLU A 93 3.08 -5.25 12.80
C GLU A 93 2.48 -4.00 13.46
N LEU A 94 1.75 -3.19 12.69
CA LEU A 94 1.23 -1.90 13.16
C LEU A 94 -0.10 -2.04 13.92
N GLN A 95 -0.76 -3.20 13.84
CA GLN A 95 -2.08 -3.45 14.43
C GLN A 95 -3.14 -2.43 14.00
N ILE A 96 -3.08 -2.00 12.74
CA ILE A 96 -4.03 -1.08 12.09
C ILE A 96 -4.28 -1.54 10.65
N PRO A 97 -5.44 -1.21 10.05
CA PRO A 97 -5.61 -1.33 8.60
C PRO A 97 -4.53 -0.52 7.86
N PHE A 98 -3.92 -1.12 6.85
CA PHE A 98 -2.85 -0.52 6.05
C PHE A 98 -3.24 -0.56 4.56
N LEU A 99 -3.06 0.56 3.85
CA LEU A 99 -3.37 0.65 2.42
C LEU A 99 -2.11 0.41 1.58
N GLU A 100 -2.07 -0.69 0.84
CA GLU A 100 -1.00 -0.99 -0.11
C GLU A 100 -1.44 -0.59 -1.51
N CYS A 101 -0.69 0.25 -2.22
CA CYS A 101 -1.04 0.73 -3.56
C CYS A 101 0.12 0.56 -4.56
N SER A 102 -0.18 0.03 -5.74
CA SER A 102 0.72 0.02 -6.90
C SER A 102 0.12 0.84 -8.04
N GLY A 103 0.96 1.48 -8.85
CA GLY A 103 0.50 2.26 -9.99
C GLY A 103 1.42 2.21 -11.20
N SER A 104 0.80 2.26 -12.38
CA SER A 104 1.45 2.39 -13.69
C SER A 104 0.49 3.03 -14.70
N ASP A 105 1.03 3.80 -15.66
CA ASP A 105 0.29 4.40 -16.79
C ASP A 105 -0.98 5.20 -16.40
N GLY A 106 -0.94 5.81 -15.21
CA GLY A 106 -2.04 6.59 -14.65
C GLY A 106 -3.07 5.76 -13.88
N GLU A 107 -2.99 4.43 -13.92
CA GLU A 107 -3.85 3.53 -13.17
C GLU A 107 -3.21 3.19 -11.82
N VAL A 108 -4.02 3.16 -10.76
CA VAL A 108 -3.60 2.83 -9.38
C VAL A 108 -4.52 1.78 -8.80
N TYR A 109 -3.94 0.70 -8.29
CA TYR A 109 -4.63 -0.38 -7.59
C TYR A 109 -4.18 -0.39 -6.15
N CYS A 110 -5.13 -0.39 -5.23
CA CYS A 110 -4.83 -0.50 -3.81
C CYS A 110 -5.58 -1.65 -3.15
N THR A 111 -5.01 -2.24 -2.11
CA THR A 111 -5.66 -3.23 -1.24
C THR A 111 -5.44 -2.88 0.23
N THR A 112 -6.25 -3.50 1.10
CA THR A 112 -6.12 -3.41 2.56
C THR A 112 -6.69 -4.68 3.20
N VAL A 113 -6.50 -4.84 4.52
CA VAL A 113 -7.08 -5.94 5.31
C VAL A 113 -8.23 -5.39 6.17
N ASP A 114 -9.44 -5.96 6.04
CA ASP A 114 -10.64 -5.47 6.77
C ASP A 114 -10.55 -5.75 8.28
N ASP A 115 -10.09 -6.97 8.61
CA ASP A 115 -10.13 -7.48 9.97
C ASP A 115 -8.73 -7.85 10.46
N ILE A 116 -8.05 -6.86 11.05
CA ILE A 116 -6.75 -7.03 11.68
C ILE A 116 -6.76 -8.05 12.83
N HIS A 117 -7.92 -8.38 13.42
CA HIS A 117 -7.99 -9.37 14.50
C HIS A 117 -7.74 -10.79 13.99
N ILE A 118 -7.97 -11.05 12.71
CA ILE A 118 -7.58 -12.30 12.06
C ILE A 118 -6.06 -12.41 12.08
N LEU A 119 -5.37 -11.31 11.74
CA LEU A 119 -3.90 -11.24 11.75
C LEU A 119 -3.31 -11.34 13.16
N ALA A 120 -3.98 -10.79 14.17
CA ALA A 120 -3.52 -10.86 15.57
C ALA A 120 -3.39 -12.29 16.12
N LYS A 121 -4.01 -13.30 15.48
CA LYS A 121 -3.83 -14.71 15.82
C LYS A 121 -2.44 -15.23 15.43
N HIS A 122 -1.84 -14.66 14.40
CA HIS A 122 -0.49 -14.96 13.93
C HIS A 122 0.49 -14.05 14.70
N LYS A 123 0.73 -14.39 15.97
CA LYS A 123 1.47 -13.59 16.97
C LYS A 123 2.93 -13.23 16.62
N GLN A 124 3.44 -13.62 15.45
CA GLN A 124 4.80 -13.33 14.99
C GLN A 124 4.77 -13.04 13.47
N PRO A 125 4.62 -11.77 13.05
CA PRO A 125 4.61 -11.38 11.63
C PRO A 125 5.85 -11.90 10.88
N GLU A 126 7.01 -11.90 11.55
CA GLU A 126 8.28 -12.38 11.00
C GLU A 126 8.33 -13.90 10.68
N ARG A 127 7.24 -14.64 10.95
CA ARG A 127 7.18 -16.10 10.76
C ARG A 127 5.94 -16.60 10.04
N ILE A 128 5.20 -15.72 9.37
CA ILE A 128 4.08 -16.15 8.51
C ILE A 128 4.64 -17.09 7.44
N THR A 129 4.16 -18.33 7.41
CA THR A 129 4.53 -19.31 6.36
C THR A 129 3.81 -19.00 5.05
N ASP A 130 4.27 -19.57 3.94
CA ASP A 130 3.59 -19.42 2.63
C ASP A 130 2.13 -19.91 2.70
N ASP A 131 1.87 -21.03 3.41
CA ASP A 131 0.50 -21.56 3.61
C ASP A 131 -0.38 -20.59 4.43
N GLU A 132 0.18 -19.96 5.47
CA GLU A 132 -0.53 -18.95 6.26
C GLU A 132 -0.77 -17.68 5.43
N LEU A 133 0.20 -17.28 4.60
CA LEU A 133 0.04 -16.15 3.70
C LEU A 133 -1.08 -16.39 2.68
N ASP A 134 -1.15 -17.58 2.08
CA ASP A 134 -2.22 -17.98 1.15
C ASP A 134 -3.61 -17.95 1.80
N GLU A 135 -3.71 -18.33 3.08
CA GLU A 135 -4.94 -18.19 3.86
C GLU A 135 -5.27 -16.70 4.11
N LEU A 136 -4.27 -15.90 4.49
CA LEU A 136 -4.45 -14.50 4.85
C LEU A 136 -4.79 -13.59 3.66
N VAL A 137 -4.33 -13.93 2.45
CA VAL A 137 -4.67 -13.24 1.20
C VAL A 137 -6.19 -13.24 0.96
N GLN A 138 -6.91 -14.25 1.45
CA GLN A 138 -8.38 -14.32 1.34
C GLN A 138 -9.11 -13.24 2.16
N HIS A 139 -8.40 -12.56 3.08
CA HIS A 139 -8.90 -11.49 3.92
C HIS A 139 -8.55 -10.08 3.42
N LEU A 140 -7.89 -9.98 2.27
CA LEU A 140 -7.73 -8.72 1.57
C LEU A 140 -9.10 -8.26 1.04
N VAL A 141 -9.44 -7.00 1.31
CA VAL A 141 -10.68 -6.38 0.81
C VAL A 141 -10.47 -5.93 -0.62
N GLU A 142 -11.56 -6.02 -1.41
CA GLU A 142 -11.62 -5.64 -2.82
C GLU A 142 -10.84 -4.35 -3.13
N PRO A 143 -10.13 -4.33 -4.27
CA PRO A 143 -9.16 -3.29 -4.55
C PRO A 143 -9.83 -1.96 -4.88
N TYR A 144 -9.33 -0.88 -4.28
CA TYR A 144 -9.62 0.46 -4.78
C TYR A 144 -8.86 0.63 -6.10
N HIS A 145 -9.58 0.80 -7.19
CA HIS A 145 -9.02 1.04 -8.51
C HIS A 145 -9.44 2.43 -9.00
N PHE A 146 -8.47 3.27 -9.32
CA PHE A 146 -8.70 4.63 -9.79
C PHE A 146 -7.58 5.11 -10.72
N ARG A 147 -7.86 6.22 -11.40
CA ARG A 147 -6.95 6.88 -12.34
C ARG A 147 -6.50 8.24 -11.80
N VAL A 148 -5.22 8.57 -11.95
CA VAL A 148 -4.61 9.87 -11.58
C VAL A 148 -3.93 10.58 -12.74
#